data_AF-A0A1V5Q0W8-F1
#
_entry.id   AF-A0A1V5Q0W8-F1
#
_cell.length_a   1.000
_cell.length_b   1.000
_cell.length_c   1.000
_cell.angle_alpha   90.00
_cell.angle_beta   90.00
_cell.angle_gamma   90.00
#
_symmetry.space_group_name_H-M   'P 1'
#
loop_
_entity.id
_entity.type
_entity.pdbx_description
1 polymer ?
#
loop_
_entity_poly.entity_id
_entity_poly.type
_entity_poly.pdbx_seq_one_letter_code
_entity_poly.pdbx_strand_id
1 'polypeptide(L)'
;MSETVLSQASPGLAQLFGAALQRVASQREEINALDGFNGNHGDNMVQNLQVITDALTVQGDKTPAEALRYAGEALQVQGRGGTSQFYSKGLGQAAEKLQGHTSLEQGDVMTLIQSLLGAVPAAGNPQEGQTVQSVLDMVLGMAGMGGVQQAQPEPEPEPEPTLGGGIMDLLKGLIGVSPAQQAPVPQPSVVPQDDTFDMGDVLERLLPAGLAYLQAKQAGADSSQAIQQALIKALLGGQTQRASTPRAAAGSLIAQSMLQAFLGRK
;
A
#
# COMPACT_ATOMS: atom_id res chain seq x y z
N MET A 1 25.37 44.73 -4.65
CA MET A 1 24.18 44.12 -5.26
C MET A 1 23.95 42.83 -4.49
N SER A 2 23.01 42.83 -3.56
CA SER A 2 22.71 41.64 -2.75
C SER A 2 21.74 40.79 -3.54
N GLU A 3 22.18 39.64 -4.03
CA GLU A 3 21.29 38.59 -4.53
C GLU A 3 20.46 38.06 -3.36
N THR A 4 19.21 38.47 -3.29
CA THR A 4 18.19 37.79 -2.50
C THR A 4 17.97 36.43 -3.16
N VAL A 5 18.65 35.40 -2.66
CA VAL A 5 18.28 34.02 -2.93
C VAL A 5 16.88 33.83 -2.34
N LEU A 6 15.86 33.91 -3.20
CA LEU A 6 14.49 33.55 -2.85
C LEU A 6 14.51 32.07 -2.46
N SER A 7 14.59 31.80 -1.16
CA SER A 7 14.36 30.47 -0.62
C SER A 7 13.00 30.01 -1.13
N GLN A 8 13.00 29.01 -2.02
CA GLN A 8 11.76 28.50 -2.61
C GLN A 8 10.93 27.91 -1.48
N ALA A 9 9.81 28.56 -1.14
CA ALA A 9 8.93 28.11 -0.08
C ALA A 9 8.49 26.66 -0.33
N SER A 10 8.45 25.86 0.74
CA SER A 10 7.90 24.51 0.73
C SER A 10 6.49 24.51 0.11
N PRO A 11 6.12 23.49 -0.67
CA PRO A 11 4.79 23.45 -1.29
C PRO A 11 3.71 23.39 -0.21
N GLY A 12 2.71 24.27 -0.32
CA GLY A 12 1.55 24.26 0.55
C GLY A 12 0.56 23.14 0.20
N LEU A 13 -0.49 23.00 1.02
CA LEU A 13 -1.49 21.95 0.87
C LEU A 13 -2.17 21.97 -0.50
N ALA A 14 -2.53 23.15 -1.02
CA ALA A 14 -3.16 23.27 -2.34
C ALA A 14 -2.25 22.71 -3.46
N GLN A 15 -0.93 22.93 -3.38
CA GLN A 15 0.02 22.40 -4.36
C GLN A 15 0.15 20.87 -4.25
N LEU A 16 0.14 20.31 -3.04
CA LEU A 16 0.20 18.86 -2.83
C LEU A 16 -1.04 18.15 -3.39
N PHE A 17 -2.23 18.66 -3.08
CA PHE A 17 -3.48 18.11 -3.60
C PHE A 17 -3.66 18.37 -5.09
N GLY A 18 -3.17 19.49 -5.62
CA GLY A 18 -3.12 19.76 -7.06
C GLY A 18 -2.26 18.74 -7.82
N ALA A 19 -1.10 18.36 -7.28
CA ALA A 19 -0.26 17.31 -7.87
C ALA A 19 -0.97 15.94 -7.85
N ALA A 20 -1.67 15.62 -6.76
CA ALA A 20 -2.47 14.41 -6.67
C ALA A 20 -3.63 14.39 -7.65
N LEU A 21 -4.37 15.50 -7.77
CA LEU A 21 -5.43 15.68 -8.75
C LEU A 21 -4.92 15.43 -10.17
N GLN A 22 -3.81 16.07 -10.57
CA GLN A 22 -3.22 15.88 -11.89
C GLN A 22 -2.84 14.43 -12.15
N ARG A 23 -2.21 13.76 -11.17
CA ARG A 23 -1.77 12.37 -11.34
C ARG A 23 -2.95 11.41 -11.45
N VAL A 24 -3.97 11.56 -10.61
CA VAL A 24 -5.18 10.74 -10.66
C VAL A 24 -5.97 11.00 -11.94
N ALA A 25 -6.10 12.26 -12.38
CA ALA A 25 -6.74 12.60 -13.64
C ALA A 25 -6.06 11.94 -14.84
N SER A 26 -4.72 11.90 -14.86
CA SER A 26 -3.96 11.25 -15.95
C SER A 26 -4.14 9.73 -16.02
N GLN A 27 -4.56 9.08 -14.93
CA GLN A 27 -4.78 7.63 -14.83
C GLN A 27 -6.25 7.29 -14.56
N ARG A 28 -7.15 8.24 -14.77
CA ARG A 28 -8.58 8.11 -14.45
C ARG A 28 -9.20 6.87 -15.08
N GLU A 29 -8.96 6.64 -16.37
CA GLU A 29 -9.53 5.50 -17.10
C GLU A 29 -9.00 4.16 -16.59
N GLU A 30 -7.72 4.10 -16.19
CA GLU A 30 -7.14 2.87 -15.61
C GLU A 30 -7.76 2.57 -14.25
N ILE A 31 -8.00 3.58 -13.43
CA ILE A 31 -8.70 3.44 -12.15
C ILE A 31 -10.16 3.01 -12.37
N ASN A 32 -10.85 3.59 -13.36
CA ASN A 32 -12.21 3.20 -13.76
C ASN A 32 -12.26 1.74 -14.22
N ALA A 33 -11.26 1.28 -14.98
CA ALA A 33 -11.20 -0.10 -15.46
C ALA A 33 -11.04 -1.14 -14.33
N LEU A 34 -10.45 -0.75 -13.19
CA LEU A 34 -10.37 -1.58 -11.98
C LEU A 34 -11.68 -1.61 -11.18
N ASP A 35 -12.58 -0.66 -11.42
CA ASP A 35 -13.86 -0.55 -10.74
C ASP A 35 -14.94 -1.40 -11.42
N GLY A 36 -14.91 -2.71 -11.12
CA GLY A 36 -15.84 -3.69 -11.68
C GLY A 36 -17.31 -3.55 -11.26
N PHE A 37 -17.68 -2.51 -10.47
CA PHE A 37 -19.06 -2.27 -10.07
C PHE A 37 -19.79 -1.35 -11.05
N ASN A 38 -19.32 -0.11 -11.22
CA ASN A 38 -19.95 0.89 -12.11
C ASN A 38 -18.93 1.72 -12.91
N GLY A 39 -17.64 1.39 -12.82
CA GLY A 39 -16.59 1.96 -13.66
C GLY A 39 -16.37 3.47 -13.50
N ASN A 40 -16.71 4.06 -12.35
CA ASN A 40 -16.63 5.52 -12.16
C ASN A 40 -15.76 5.96 -10.98
N HIS A 41 -15.02 5.03 -10.37
CA HIS A 41 -14.14 5.36 -9.25
C HIS A 41 -13.13 6.46 -9.57
N GLY A 42 -12.47 6.38 -10.72
CA GLY A 42 -11.53 7.39 -11.20
C GLY A 42 -12.19 8.76 -11.34
N ASP A 43 -13.37 8.84 -11.96
CA ASP A 43 -14.12 10.11 -12.09
C ASP A 43 -14.49 10.70 -10.73
N ASN A 44 -15.00 9.87 -9.81
CA ASN A 44 -15.30 10.29 -8.44
C ASN A 44 -14.05 10.83 -7.75
N MET A 45 -12.90 10.16 -7.91
CA MET A 45 -11.64 10.57 -7.29
C MET A 45 -11.10 11.88 -7.85
N VAL A 46 -11.15 12.09 -9.18
CA VAL A 46 -10.79 13.37 -9.80
C VAL A 46 -11.64 14.50 -9.23
N GLN A 47 -12.95 14.32 -9.14
CA GLN A 47 -13.82 15.34 -8.60
C GLN A 47 -13.62 15.59 -7.12
N ASN A 48 -13.43 14.54 -6.32
CA ASN A 48 -13.15 14.68 -4.89
C ASN A 48 -11.86 15.47 -4.66
N LEU A 49 -10.81 15.19 -5.43
CA LEU A 49 -9.54 15.92 -5.37
C LEU A 49 -9.69 17.37 -5.86
N GLN A 50 -10.56 17.63 -6.83
CA GLN A 50 -10.90 18.99 -7.26
C GLN A 50 -11.55 19.77 -6.12
N VAL A 51 -12.58 19.21 -5.47
CA VAL A 51 -13.26 19.82 -4.30
C VAL A 51 -12.26 20.17 -3.20
N ILE A 52 -11.36 19.23 -2.86
CA ILE A 52 -10.33 19.45 -1.84
C ILE A 52 -9.37 20.57 -2.28
N THR A 53 -8.88 20.54 -3.52
CA THR A 53 -7.92 21.51 -4.03
C THR A 53 -8.52 22.92 -4.05
N ASP A 54 -9.77 23.06 -4.49
CA ASP A 54 -10.49 24.34 -4.48
C ASP A 54 -10.70 24.84 -3.06
N ALA A 55 -11.12 23.96 -2.14
CA ALA A 55 -11.31 24.29 -0.75
C ALA A 55 -10.00 24.74 -0.07
N LEU A 56 -8.86 24.14 -0.41
CA LEU A 56 -7.55 24.55 0.11
C LEU A 56 -7.05 25.85 -0.52
N THR A 57 -7.34 26.09 -1.80
CA THR A 57 -6.94 27.31 -2.51
C THR A 57 -7.59 28.56 -1.90
N VAL A 58 -8.85 28.46 -1.47
CA VAL A 58 -9.56 29.60 -0.85
C VAL A 58 -9.12 29.91 0.58
N GLN A 59 -8.36 29.04 1.25
CA GLN A 59 -7.98 29.24 2.66
C GLN A 59 -6.77 30.17 2.86
N GLY A 60 -5.97 30.42 1.81
CA GLY A 60 -4.84 31.38 1.88
C GLY A 60 -3.84 31.04 2.99
N ASP A 61 -3.53 32.02 3.85
CA ASP A 61 -2.51 31.95 4.91
C ASP A 61 -2.98 31.26 6.21
N LYS A 62 -4.09 30.52 6.17
CA LYS A 62 -4.57 29.77 7.34
C LYS A 62 -3.64 28.64 7.74
N THR A 63 -3.74 28.22 9.01
CA THR A 63 -2.97 27.09 9.51
C THR A 63 -3.33 25.80 8.76
N PRO A 64 -2.40 24.82 8.65
CA PRO A 64 -2.69 23.54 8.01
C PRO A 64 -3.93 22.84 8.59
N ALA A 65 -4.10 22.88 9.91
CA ALA A 65 -5.26 22.29 10.58
C ALA A 65 -6.58 22.92 10.16
N GLU A 66 -6.66 24.26 10.12
CA GLU A 66 -7.86 24.97 9.69
C GLU A 66 -8.20 24.68 8.23
N ALA A 67 -7.18 24.70 7.36
CA ALA A 67 -7.36 24.46 5.93
C ALA A 67 -7.84 23.02 5.64
N LEU A 68 -7.24 22.02 6.30
CA LEU A 68 -7.63 20.61 6.17
C LEU A 68 -9.04 20.35 6.72
N ARG A 69 -9.42 20.98 7.83
CA ARG A 69 -10.78 20.85 8.38
C ARG A 69 -11.82 21.40 7.40
N TYR A 70 -11.57 22.59 6.85
CA TYR A 70 -12.47 23.17 5.84
C TYR A 70 -12.57 22.31 4.58
N ALA A 71 -11.46 21.76 4.10
CA ALA A 71 -11.47 20.83 2.97
C ALA A 71 -12.23 19.53 3.27
N GLY A 72 -12.11 18.99 4.49
CA GLY A 72 -12.88 17.83 4.95
C GLY A 72 -14.38 18.10 4.94
N GLU A 73 -14.80 19.27 5.45
CA GLU A 73 -16.20 19.72 5.45
C GLU A 73 -16.73 19.91 4.02
N ALA A 74 -15.96 20.55 3.15
CA ALA A 74 -16.32 20.73 1.74
C ALA A 74 -16.50 19.39 1.02
N LEU A 75 -15.60 18.44 1.24
CA LEU A 75 -15.68 17.10 0.67
C LEU A 75 -16.85 16.29 1.23
N GLN A 76 -17.23 16.48 2.51
CA GLN A 76 -18.40 15.82 3.08
C GLN A 76 -19.70 16.24 2.38
N VAL A 77 -19.79 17.51 1.97
CA VAL A 77 -20.98 18.07 1.33
C VAL A 77 -21.00 17.78 -0.18
N GLN A 78 -19.86 17.90 -0.86
CA GLN A 78 -19.79 17.89 -2.32
C GLN A 78 -19.18 16.62 -2.92
N GLY A 79 -18.60 15.76 -2.08
CA GLY A 79 -17.88 14.56 -2.51
C GLY A 79 -18.79 13.52 -3.15
N ARG A 80 -18.23 12.76 -4.09
CA ARG A 80 -18.90 11.67 -4.80
C ARG A 80 -18.32 10.30 -4.48
N GLY A 81 -19.17 9.28 -4.60
CA GLY A 81 -18.82 7.88 -4.34
C GLY A 81 -18.66 7.55 -2.86
N GLY A 82 -18.66 6.26 -2.52
CA GLY A 82 -18.56 5.82 -1.12
C GLY A 82 -17.23 6.16 -0.44
N THR A 83 -16.17 6.41 -1.21
CA THR A 83 -14.85 6.76 -0.65
C THR A 83 -14.73 8.21 -0.17
N SER A 84 -15.61 9.12 -0.60
CA SER A 84 -15.54 10.54 -0.22
C SER A 84 -15.64 10.75 1.30
N GLN A 85 -16.50 9.97 1.97
CA GLN A 85 -16.69 10.03 3.43
C GLN A 85 -15.42 9.63 4.18
N PHE A 86 -14.70 8.63 3.68
CA PHE A 86 -13.45 8.18 4.28
C PHE A 86 -12.32 9.20 4.09
N TYR A 87 -12.22 9.81 2.90
CA TYR A 87 -11.26 10.90 2.69
C TYR A 87 -11.58 12.14 3.51
N SER A 88 -12.86 12.49 3.67
CA SER A 88 -13.30 13.60 4.54
C SER A 88 -12.91 13.35 6.00
N LYS A 89 -13.14 12.12 6.49
CA LYS A 89 -12.66 11.68 7.81
C LYS A 89 -11.13 11.76 7.92
N GLY A 90 -10.39 11.30 6.91
CA GLY A 90 -8.92 11.37 6.89
C GLY A 90 -8.38 12.80 6.91
N LEU A 91 -9.04 13.74 6.22
CA LEU A 91 -8.74 15.17 6.27
C LEU A 91 -8.96 15.75 7.67
N GLY A 92 -10.08 15.39 8.31
CA GLY A 92 -10.36 15.78 9.71
C GLY A 92 -9.33 15.23 10.69
N GLN A 93 -8.96 13.95 10.56
CA GLN A 93 -7.93 13.33 11.39
C GLN A 93 -6.55 13.97 11.20
N ALA A 94 -6.19 14.34 9.97
CA ALA A 94 -4.98 15.10 9.72
C ALA A 94 -5.06 16.49 10.38
N ALA A 95 -6.19 17.19 10.25
CA ALA A 95 -6.39 18.49 10.87
C ALA A 95 -6.23 18.44 12.40
N GLU A 96 -6.74 17.41 13.06
CA GLU A 96 -6.57 17.18 14.50
C GLU A 96 -5.10 16.97 14.88
N LYS A 97 -4.36 16.16 14.11
CA LYS A 97 -2.95 15.89 14.37
C LYS A 97 -2.02 17.09 14.11
N LEU A 98 -2.41 17.99 13.21
CA LEU A 98 -1.64 19.18 12.84
C LEU A 98 -2.06 20.42 13.67
N GLN A 99 -2.83 20.25 14.75
CA GLN A 99 -3.19 21.37 15.63
C GLN A 99 -1.96 22.05 16.21
N GLY A 100 -1.96 23.38 16.21
CA GLY A 100 -0.85 24.20 16.71
C GLY A 100 0.29 24.39 15.71
N HIS A 101 0.28 23.68 14.58
CA HIS A 101 1.26 23.90 13.50
C HIS A 101 0.88 25.17 12.73
N THR A 102 1.86 26.05 12.51
CA THR A 102 1.66 27.30 11.77
C THR A 102 2.08 27.19 10.30
N SER A 103 2.82 26.13 9.95
CA SER A 103 3.28 25.85 8.59
C SER A 103 3.35 24.35 8.35
N LEU A 104 3.44 23.94 7.09
CA LEU A 104 3.50 22.53 6.71
C LEU A 104 4.94 22.02 6.73
N GLU A 105 5.24 21.06 7.60
CA GLU A 105 6.56 20.44 7.71
C GLU A 105 6.64 19.08 6.99
N GLN A 106 7.85 18.52 6.87
CA GLN A 106 8.04 17.22 6.22
C GLN A 106 7.29 16.08 6.93
N GLY A 107 7.29 16.09 8.27
CA GLY A 107 6.53 15.11 9.07
C GLY A 107 5.02 15.25 8.89
N ASP A 108 4.55 16.46 8.61
CA ASP A 108 3.13 16.74 8.43
C ASP A 108 2.59 16.15 7.12
N VAL A 109 3.40 16.15 6.06
CA VAL A 109 3.03 15.50 4.79
C VAL A 109 2.86 14.00 4.97
N MET A 110 3.75 13.34 5.73
CA MET A 110 3.56 11.93 6.06
C MET A 110 2.29 11.72 6.88
N THR A 111 2.06 12.57 7.87
CA THR A 111 0.87 12.51 8.73
C THR A 111 -0.41 12.67 7.93
N LEU A 112 -0.43 13.58 6.96
CA LEU A 112 -1.54 13.78 6.02
C LEU A 112 -1.78 12.53 5.18
N ILE A 113 -0.75 11.99 4.52
CA ILE A 113 -0.87 10.79 3.68
C ILE A 113 -1.36 9.59 4.50
N GLN A 114 -0.80 9.38 5.69
CA GLN A 114 -1.21 8.30 6.59
C GLN A 114 -2.67 8.44 7.02
N SER A 115 -3.11 9.67 7.32
CA SER A 115 -4.49 9.91 7.75
C SER A 115 -5.48 9.72 6.59
N LEU A 116 -5.13 10.17 5.37
CA LEU A 116 -5.96 9.96 4.18
C LEU A 116 -6.08 8.49 3.80
N LEU A 117 -4.96 7.77 3.70
CA LEU A 117 -4.96 6.39 3.22
C LEU A 117 -5.35 5.38 4.31
N GLY A 118 -5.04 5.67 5.57
CA GLY A 118 -5.46 4.86 6.72
C GLY A 118 -6.96 4.94 6.97
N ALA A 119 -7.61 6.05 6.58
CA ALA A 119 -9.06 6.20 6.71
C ALA A 119 -9.85 5.40 5.67
N VAL A 120 -9.25 5.03 4.53
CA VAL A 120 -9.94 4.34 3.43
C VAL A 120 -9.78 2.83 3.55
N PRO A 121 -10.90 2.07 3.68
CA PRO A 121 -10.84 0.62 3.62
C PRO A 121 -10.36 0.13 2.26
N ALA A 122 -9.45 -0.85 2.24
CA ALA A 122 -8.96 -1.46 1.01
C ALA A 122 -10.05 -2.24 0.25
N ALA A 123 -11.03 -2.79 0.98
CA ALA A 123 -12.15 -3.55 0.43
C ALA A 123 -13.49 -2.81 0.53
N GLY A 124 -14.34 -2.99 -0.49
CA GLY A 124 -15.64 -2.30 -0.63
C GLY A 124 -16.73 -2.73 0.35
N ASN A 125 -16.68 -3.98 0.80
CA ASN A 125 -17.67 -4.63 1.66
C ASN A 125 -16.95 -5.60 2.60
N PRO A 126 -16.33 -5.13 3.69
CA PRO A 126 -15.76 -6.05 4.67
C PRO A 126 -16.88 -6.91 5.28
N GLN A 127 -16.67 -8.23 5.32
CA GLN A 127 -17.59 -9.14 6.02
C GLN A 127 -17.46 -8.94 7.53
N GLU A 128 -18.57 -9.04 8.27
CA GLU A 128 -18.54 -8.97 9.74
C GLU A 128 -17.56 -10.01 10.31
N GLY A 129 -16.63 -9.57 11.18
CA GLY A 129 -15.60 -10.42 11.79
C GLY A 129 -14.24 -10.40 11.07
N GLN A 130 -14.10 -9.76 9.91
CA GLN A 130 -12.81 -9.60 9.24
C GLN A 130 -12.10 -8.29 9.66
N THR A 131 -10.77 -8.36 9.78
CA THR A 131 -9.95 -7.16 9.97
C THR A 131 -10.01 -6.30 8.70
N VAL A 132 -10.50 -5.06 8.86
CA VAL A 132 -10.62 -4.12 7.74
C VAL A 132 -9.25 -3.51 7.47
N GLN A 133 -8.54 -4.06 6.49
CA GLN A 133 -7.25 -3.52 6.07
C GLN A 133 -7.45 -2.18 5.34
N SER A 134 -6.62 -1.17 5.66
CA SER A 134 -6.67 0.13 5.00
C SER A 134 -5.89 0.13 3.67
N VAL A 135 -6.14 1.14 2.83
CA VAL A 135 -5.34 1.35 1.62
C VAL A 135 -3.87 1.60 1.96
N LEU A 136 -3.58 2.27 3.09
CA LEU A 136 -2.21 2.45 3.55
C LEU A 136 -1.53 1.11 3.82
N ASP A 137 -2.20 0.22 4.56
CA ASP A 137 -1.67 -1.10 4.90
C ASP A 137 -1.42 -1.95 3.65
N MET A 138 -2.34 -1.89 2.68
CA MET A 138 -2.19 -2.58 1.40
C MET A 138 -0.99 -2.05 0.59
N VAL A 139 -0.80 -0.72 0.55
CA VAL A 139 0.34 -0.10 -0.14
C VAL A 139 1.66 -0.43 0.56
N LEU A 140 1.71 -0.42 1.89
CA LEU A 140 2.89 -0.81 2.67
C LEU A 140 3.21 -2.31 2.51
N GLY A 141 2.19 -3.17 2.47
CA GLY A 141 2.34 -4.59 2.15
C GLY A 141 2.92 -4.82 0.76
N MET A 142 2.43 -4.09 -0.24
CA MET A 142 2.94 -4.15 -1.62
C MET A 142 4.38 -3.63 -1.75
N ALA A 143 4.75 -2.61 -0.95
CA ALA A 143 6.10 -2.09 -0.91
C ALA A 143 7.11 -3.04 -0.21
N GLY A 144 6.65 -4.20 0.28
CA GLY A 144 7.48 -5.15 1.03
C GLY A 144 7.85 -4.65 2.43
N MET A 145 7.27 -3.53 2.89
CA MET A 145 7.48 -2.98 4.24
C MET A 145 6.48 -3.55 5.25
N GLY A 146 5.39 -4.17 4.77
CA GLY A 146 4.38 -4.83 5.60
C GLY A 146 4.75 -6.27 5.94
N GLY A 147 5.72 -6.46 6.82
CA GLY A 147 6.00 -7.76 7.44
C GLY A 147 4.94 -8.12 8.49
N VAL A 148 3.74 -8.49 8.07
CA VAL A 148 2.79 -9.25 8.91
C VAL A 148 2.14 -10.33 8.07
N GLN A 149 2.81 -11.48 8.04
CA GLN A 149 2.16 -12.75 7.75
C GLN A 149 1.07 -12.92 8.82
N GLN A 150 -0.20 -12.68 8.47
CA GLN A 150 -1.30 -13.04 9.34
C GLN A 150 -1.25 -14.56 9.49
N ALA A 151 -0.89 -15.02 10.69
CA ALA A 151 -1.14 -16.37 11.12
C ALA A 151 -2.65 -16.59 11.06
N GLN A 152 -3.07 -17.42 10.12
CA GLN A 152 -4.44 -17.90 9.99
C GLN A 152 -4.78 -18.66 11.29
N PRO A 153 -5.89 -18.36 11.98
CA PRO A 153 -6.29 -19.16 13.14
C PRO A 153 -6.58 -20.59 12.66
N GLU A 154 -5.86 -21.55 13.26
CA GLU A 154 -6.06 -22.99 13.11
C GLU A 154 -7.53 -23.34 13.40
N PRO A 155 -8.21 -24.15 12.57
CA PRO A 155 -9.52 -24.66 12.90
C PRO A 155 -9.41 -25.60 14.11
N GLU A 156 -10.21 -25.35 15.16
CA GLU A 156 -10.37 -26.25 16.30
C GLU A 156 -10.76 -27.67 15.83
N PRO A 157 -10.19 -28.73 16.42
CA PRO A 157 -10.58 -30.10 16.09
C PRO A 157 -11.98 -30.41 16.65
N GLU A 158 -12.88 -30.86 15.78
CA GLU A 158 -14.18 -31.44 16.16
C GLU A 158 -13.99 -32.71 17.01
N PRO A 159 -14.86 -32.98 18.00
CA PRO A 159 -14.83 -34.23 18.75
C PRO A 159 -15.54 -35.37 17.99
N GLU A 160 -14.82 -36.46 17.71
CA GLU A 160 -15.40 -37.71 17.19
C GLU A 160 -16.22 -38.46 18.26
N PRO A 161 -17.35 -39.11 17.90
CA PRO A 161 -18.03 -40.05 18.76
C PRO A 161 -17.48 -41.47 18.57
N THR A 162 -16.82 -42.03 19.58
CA THR A 162 -16.38 -43.44 19.55
C THR A 162 -17.50 -44.37 20.02
N LEU A 163 -18.04 -45.20 19.12
CA LEU A 163 -18.80 -46.39 19.46
C LEU A 163 -18.57 -47.48 18.40
N GLY A 164 -18.05 -48.63 18.82
CA GLY A 164 -18.14 -49.89 18.07
C GLY A 164 -16.83 -50.42 17.52
N GLY A 165 -16.10 -51.16 18.37
CA GLY A 165 -15.03 -52.04 17.91
C GLY A 165 -15.59 -53.25 17.16
N GLY A 166 -14.87 -53.68 16.12
CA GLY A 166 -15.14 -54.94 15.43
C GLY A 166 -14.01 -55.29 14.47
N ILE A 167 -13.42 -56.48 14.67
CA ILE A 167 -12.71 -57.41 13.77
C ILE A 167 -11.79 -56.93 12.62
N MET A 168 -11.96 -55.72 12.08
CA MET A 168 -11.12 -55.11 11.06
C MET A 168 -9.78 -54.58 11.61
N ASP A 169 -9.73 -54.22 12.90
CA ASP A 169 -8.48 -53.80 13.56
C ASP A 169 -7.56 -54.97 13.92
N LEU A 170 -8.12 -56.16 14.17
CA LEU A 170 -7.31 -57.35 14.43
C LEU A 170 -6.59 -57.83 13.16
N LEU A 171 -7.19 -57.62 11.98
CA LEU A 171 -6.55 -57.92 10.70
C LEU A 171 -5.43 -56.94 10.34
N LYS A 172 -5.50 -55.69 10.81
CA LYS A 172 -4.44 -54.69 10.62
C LYS A 172 -3.23 -54.91 11.54
N GLY A 173 -3.41 -55.60 12.67
CA GLY A 173 -2.32 -55.92 13.61
C GLY A 173 -1.39 -57.07 13.19
N LEU A 174 -1.77 -57.88 12.18
CA LEU A 174 -0.97 -59.04 11.75
C LEU A 174 0.04 -58.73 10.64
N ILE A 175 -0.01 -57.54 10.05
CA ILE A 175 0.91 -57.10 8.99
C ILE A 175 1.72 -55.94 9.54
N GLY A 176 2.68 -56.28 10.40
CA GLY A 176 3.56 -55.32 11.04
C GLY A 176 4.60 -54.74 10.07
N VAL A 177 4.78 -53.43 10.16
CA VAL A 177 6.08 -52.75 9.97
C VAL A 177 6.09 -51.49 10.86
N SER A 178 6.92 -51.50 11.91
CA SER A 178 7.39 -50.30 12.62
C SER A 178 8.72 -49.85 11.97
N PRO A 179 9.14 -48.57 12.09
CA PRO A 179 9.92 -48.19 13.26
C PRO A 179 9.74 -46.75 13.80
N ALA A 180 10.01 -46.68 15.11
CA ALA A 180 10.72 -45.64 15.89
C ALA A 180 10.08 -44.24 16.08
N GLN A 181 9.55 -44.08 17.31
CA GLN A 181 9.36 -42.81 18.03
C GLN A 181 10.70 -42.30 18.60
N GLN A 182 10.91 -40.98 18.61
CA GLN A 182 11.87 -40.28 19.48
C GLN A 182 11.13 -39.21 20.29
N ALA A 183 11.49 -39.13 21.58
CA ALA A 183 10.98 -38.21 22.60
C ALA A 183 11.88 -36.93 22.67
N PRO A 184 11.60 -35.93 23.55
CA PRO A 184 11.74 -34.49 23.27
C PRO A 184 13.06 -33.85 23.71
N VAL A 185 13.44 -32.71 23.11
CA VAL A 185 14.62 -31.88 23.44
C VAL A 185 14.22 -30.37 23.39
N PRO A 186 14.79 -29.49 24.25
CA PRO A 186 14.23 -28.18 24.62
C PRO A 186 14.62 -27.01 23.69
N GLN A 187 13.95 -25.87 23.92
CA GLN A 187 14.10 -24.55 23.26
C GLN A 187 15.55 -24.11 23.00
N PRO A 188 15.76 -23.26 21.97
CA PRO A 188 16.74 -22.18 22.02
C PRO A 188 16.09 -20.80 21.94
N SER A 189 16.64 -19.90 22.76
CA SER A 189 16.37 -18.49 22.85
C SER A 189 16.84 -17.71 21.61
N VAL A 190 16.22 -16.54 21.43
CA VAL A 190 16.58 -15.40 20.56
C VAL A 190 18.06 -15.20 20.25
N VAL A 191 18.34 -14.91 18.96
CA VAL A 191 19.51 -14.15 18.52
C VAL A 191 19.00 -13.00 17.63
N PRO A 192 19.38 -11.73 17.86
CA PRO A 192 19.11 -10.65 16.92
C PRO A 192 20.03 -10.83 15.71
N GLN A 193 19.46 -10.88 14.51
CA GLN A 193 20.26 -11.01 13.29
C GLN A 193 20.59 -9.61 12.77
N ASP A 194 21.86 -9.27 12.93
CA ASP A 194 22.53 -8.09 12.37
C ASP A 194 22.34 -7.98 10.85
N ASP A 195 22.28 -6.73 10.38
CA ASP A 195 22.39 -6.27 8.99
C ASP A 195 23.60 -6.90 8.28
N THR A 196 23.41 -8.11 7.76
CA THR A 196 24.24 -8.68 6.72
C THR A 196 23.39 -8.64 5.46
N PHE A 197 23.83 -7.85 4.48
CA PHE A 197 23.33 -7.96 3.11
C PHE A 197 23.48 -9.42 2.69
N ASP A 198 22.39 -10.18 2.79
CA ASP A 198 22.39 -11.59 2.48
C ASP A 198 22.62 -11.71 0.97
N MET A 199 23.85 -12.11 0.64
CA MET A 199 24.30 -12.29 -0.74
C MET A 199 23.43 -13.33 -1.46
N GLY A 200 22.79 -14.27 -0.72
CA GLY A 200 21.81 -15.21 -1.25
C GLY A 200 20.53 -14.52 -1.72
N ASP A 201 20.04 -13.58 -0.93
CA ASP A 201 18.82 -12.79 -1.20
C ASP A 201 19.04 -11.80 -2.37
N VAL A 202 20.28 -11.32 -2.54
CA VAL A 202 20.72 -10.54 -3.71
C VAL A 202 20.84 -11.43 -4.95
N LEU A 203 21.35 -12.66 -4.81
CA LEU A 203 21.54 -13.59 -5.91
C LEU A 203 20.20 -14.14 -6.42
N GLU A 204 19.22 -14.36 -5.53
CA GLU A 204 17.84 -14.72 -5.89
C GLU A 204 17.11 -13.59 -6.61
N ARG A 205 17.34 -12.33 -6.22
CA ARG A 205 16.78 -11.16 -6.94
C ARG A 205 17.46 -10.90 -8.29
N LEU A 206 18.75 -11.24 -8.42
CA LEU A 206 19.52 -11.04 -9.66
C LEU A 206 19.41 -12.21 -10.65
N LEU A 207 19.01 -13.40 -10.21
CA LEU A 207 18.87 -14.58 -11.06
C LEU A 207 17.89 -14.36 -12.24
N PRO A 208 16.67 -13.82 -12.02
CA PRO A 208 15.71 -13.56 -13.09
C PRO A 208 16.21 -12.49 -14.07
N ALA A 209 16.91 -11.46 -13.55
CA ALA A 209 17.51 -10.41 -14.35
C ALA A 209 18.67 -10.92 -15.22
N GLY A 210 19.50 -11.80 -14.66
CA GLY A 210 20.60 -12.47 -15.36
C GLY A 210 20.11 -13.37 -16.50
N LEU A 211 19.05 -14.16 -16.26
CA LEU A 211 18.44 -15.00 -17.29
C LEU A 211 17.76 -14.17 -18.39
N ALA A 212 17.07 -13.08 -18.03
CA ALA A 212 16.45 -12.17 -18.99
C ALA A 212 17.49 -11.46 -19.89
N TYR A 213 18.62 -11.03 -19.31
CA TYR A 213 19.74 -10.47 -20.06
C TYR A 213 20.35 -11.47 -21.04
N LEU A 214 20.54 -12.72 -20.60
CA LEU A 214 21.09 -13.79 -21.42
C LEU A 214 20.16 -14.17 -22.58
N GLN A 215 18.85 -14.23 -22.33
CA GLN A 215 17.83 -14.45 -23.36
C GLN A 215 17.79 -13.30 -24.38
N ALA A 216 17.89 -12.05 -23.93
CA ALA A 216 17.94 -10.88 -24.82
C ALA A 216 19.20 -10.87 -25.68
N LYS A 217 20.34 -11.31 -25.13
CA LYS A 217 21.58 -11.50 -25.91
C LYS A 217 21.46 -12.60 -26.96
N GLN A 218 20.77 -13.69 -26.65
CA GLN A 218 20.49 -14.75 -27.64
C GLN A 218 19.52 -14.30 -28.73
N ALA A 219 18.64 -13.33 -28.44
CA ALA A 219 17.75 -12.69 -29.42
C ALA A 219 18.45 -11.59 -30.25
N GLY A 220 19.75 -11.37 -30.09
CA GLY A 220 20.54 -10.40 -30.86
C GLY A 220 20.45 -8.96 -30.38
N ALA A 221 19.95 -8.70 -29.15
CA ALA A 221 19.83 -7.35 -28.62
C ALA A 221 21.20 -6.76 -28.20
N ASP A 222 21.38 -5.47 -28.46
CA ASP A 222 22.53 -4.70 -27.97
C ASP A 222 22.55 -4.66 -26.44
N SER A 223 23.75 -4.65 -25.83
CA SER A 223 23.93 -4.78 -24.38
C SER A 223 23.14 -3.76 -23.57
N SER A 224 23.03 -2.52 -24.08
CA SER A 224 22.26 -1.44 -23.45
C SER A 224 20.75 -1.71 -23.46
N GLN A 225 20.21 -2.23 -24.58
CA GLN A 225 18.79 -2.59 -24.70
C GLN A 225 18.46 -3.85 -23.90
N ALA A 226 19.37 -4.83 -23.85
CA ALA A 226 19.21 -6.03 -23.03
C ALA A 226 19.15 -5.71 -21.52
N ILE A 227 19.97 -4.77 -21.05
CA ILE A 227 19.94 -4.28 -19.66
C ILE A 227 18.64 -3.53 -19.36
N GLN A 228 18.17 -2.67 -20.28
CA GLN A 228 16.89 -1.97 -20.11
C GLN A 228 15.71 -2.95 -20.07
N GLN A 229 15.68 -3.95 -20.96
CA GLN A 229 14.63 -4.95 -20.97
C GLN A 229 14.70 -5.88 -19.76
N ALA A 230 15.89 -6.26 -19.30
CA ALA A 230 16.07 -7.06 -18.09
C ALA A 230 15.67 -6.28 -16.83
N LEU A 231 15.98 -4.98 -16.77
CA LEU A 231 15.57 -4.10 -15.69
C LEU A 231 14.05 -3.90 -15.67
N ILE A 232 13.44 -3.63 -16.82
CA ILE A 232 11.98 -3.54 -16.98
C ILE A 232 11.33 -4.87 -16.59
N LYS A 233 11.86 -6.02 -17.05
CA LYS A 233 11.35 -7.35 -16.66
C LYS A 233 11.61 -7.72 -15.21
N ALA A 234 12.67 -7.22 -14.57
CA ALA A 234 12.91 -7.40 -13.14
C ALA A 234 11.98 -6.50 -12.31
N LEU A 235 11.68 -5.30 -12.79
CA LEU A 235 10.64 -4.41 -12.22
C LEU A 235 9.22 -4.95 -12.43
N LEU A 236 8.97 -5.63 -13.56
CA LEU A 236 7.69 -6.29 -13.86
C LEU A 236 7.63 -7.75 -13.35
N GLY A 237 8.76 -8.34 -12.93
CA GLY A 237 8.93 -9.77 -12.62
C GLY A 237 9.29 -10.05 -11.17
N GLY A 238 9.87 -9.09 -10.44
CA GLY A 238 9.46 -8.89 -9.07
C GLY A 238 8.03 -8.39 -9.18
N GLN A 239 7.05 -9.21 -8.76
CA GLN A 239 5.65 -8.82 -8.81
C GLN A 239 5.47 -7.52 -8.00
N THR A 240 5.64 -6.37 -8.64
CA THR A 240 4.86 -5.21 -8.30
C THR A 240 3.44 -5.64 -8.62
N GLN A 241 2.78 -6.22 -7.63
CA GLN A 241 1.36 -6.54 -7.70
C GLN A 241 0.69 -5.22 -8.06
N ARG A 242 0.33 -5.04 -9.34
CA ARG A 242 -0.43 -3.86 -9.76
C ARG A 242 -1.62 -3.77 -8.81
N ALA A 243 -1.93 -2.56 -8.35
CA ALA A 243 -3.00 -2.33 -7.40
C ALA A 243 -4.26 -3.10 -7.85
N SER A 244 -4.67 -4.08 -7.05
CA SER A 244 -5.73 -5.01 -7.39
C SER A 244 -7.13 -4.42 -7.20
N THR A 245 -7.20 -3.20 -6.64
CA THR A 245 -8.45 -2.50 -6.38
C THR A 245 -8.36 -1.05 -6.85
N PRO A 246 -9.48 -0.42 -7.25
CA PRO A 246 -9.49 0.97 -7.68
C PRO A 246 -9.09 1.92 -6.54
N ARG A 247 -9.36 1.55 -5.28
CA ARG A 247 -8.98 2.32 -4.09
C ARG A 247 -7.47 2.31 -3.86
N ALA A 248 -6.83 1.16 -4.00
CA ALA A 248 -5.38 1.05 -3.87
C ALA A 248 -4.66 1.74 -5.03
N ALA A 249 -5.21 1.66 -6.24
CA ALA A 249 -4.68 2.38 -7.40
C ALA A 249 -4.73 3.90 -7.17
N ALA A 250 -5.91 4.45 -6.88
CA ALA A 250 -6.06 5.89 -6.61
C ALA A 250 -5.23 6.34 -5.38
N GLY A 251 -5.28 5.59 -4.28
CA GLY A 251 -4.57 5.93 -3.04
C GLY A 251 -3.06 5.95 -3.18
N SER A 252 -2.47 4.97 -3.87
CA SER A 252 -1.04 4.94 -4.14
C SER A 252 -0.59 6.12 -5.01
N LEU A 253 -1.37 6.50 -6.02
CA LEU A 253 -1.10 7.68 -6.84
C LEU A 253 -1.18 8.98 -6.05
N ILE A 254 -2.16 9.12 -5.15
CA ILE A 254 -2.27 10.28 -4.26
C ILE A 254 -1.05 10.38 -3.36
N ALA A 255 -0.66 9.30 -2.68
CA ALA A 255 0.52 9.32 -1.82
C ALA A 255 1.80 9.64 -2.60
N GLN A 256 2.06 8.93 -3.70
CA GLN A 256 3.27 9.14 -4.50
C GLN A 256 3.38 10.56 -5.04
N SER A 257 2.27 11.12 -5.55
CA SER A 257 2.25 12.48 -6.10
C SER A 257 2.45 13.56 -5.04
N MET A 258 1.86 13.40 -3.85
CA MET A 258 2.09 14.33 -2.73
C MET A 258 3.54 14.25 -2.25
N LEU A 259 4.10 13.05 -2.12
CA LEU A 259 5.51 12.85 -1.77
C LEU A 259 6.44 13.47 -2.81
N GLN A 260 6.18 13.23 -4.10
CA GLN A 260 6.98 13.78 -5.19
C GLN A 260 6.87 15.31 -5.24
N ALA A 261 5.67 15.87 -5.08
CA ALA A 261 5.48 17.33 -5.05
C ALA A 261 6.24 17.98 -3.89
N PHE A 262 6.28 17.32 -2.73
CA PHE A 262 7.02 17.79 -1.57
C PHE A 262 8.55 17.64 -1.73
N LEU A 263 9.02 16.48 -2.23
CA LEU A 263 10.45 16.16 -2.31
C LEU A 263 11.16 16.69 -3.57
N GLY A 264 10.43 16.81 -4.68
CA GLY A 264 10.94 17.17 -6.01
C GLY A 264 11.31 18.63 -6.19
N ARG A 265 11.27 19.43 -5.10
CA ARG A 265 11.69 20.83 -5.07
C ARG A 265 12.89 20.96 -4.12
N LYS A 266 14.00 20.29 -4.45
CA LYS A 266 15.34 20.54 -3.88
C LYS A 266 16.23 21.13 -4.95
#